data_AF-W2I0F0-F1
#
_entry.id   AF-W2I0F0-F1
#
_cell.length_a   1.000
_cell.length_b   1.000
_cell.length_c   1.000
_cell.angle_alpha   90.00
_cell.angle_beta   90.00
_cell.angle_gamma   90.00
#
_symmetry.space_group_name_H-M   'P 1'
#
loop_
_entity.id
_entity.type
_entity.pdbx_description
1 polymer ?
#
loop_
_entity_poly.entity_id
_entity_poly.type
_entity_poly.pdbx_seq_one_letter_code
_entity_poly.pdbx_strand_id
1 'polypeptide(L)' 'MGLLDIVQPGVLNGEDVVKVYKYAQEHNFAIPAVNVTSSSTVNAALQAARDIKSPIIIQ' A
#
# COMPACT_ATOMS: atom_id res chain seq x y z
N MET A 1 -15.45 6.53 -3.00
CA MET A 1 -15.05 5.28 -2.32
C MET A 1 -13.53 5.20 -2.39
N GLY A 2 -12.87 5.27 -1.23
CA GLY A 2 -11.42 5.17 -1.12
C GLY A 2 -10.98 3.75 -0.79
N LEU A 3 -9.69 3.46 -0.88
CA LEU A 3 -9.15 2.12 -0.59
C LEU A 3 -9.45 1.65 0.85
N LEU A 4 -9.54 2.58 1.81
CA LEU A 4 -9.86 2.30 3.21
C LEU A 4 -11.31 1.85 3.44
N ASP A 5 -12.19 2.00 2.45
CA ASP A 5 -13.55 1.44 2.49
C ASP A 5 -13.55 -0.07 2.17
N ILE A 6 -12.44 -0.60 1.65
CA ILE A 6 -12.29 -1.97 1.15
C ILE A 6 -11.41 -2.81 2.08
N VAL A 7 -10.35 -2.22 2.62
CA VAL A 7 -9.38 -2.88 3.50
C VAL A 7 -9.00 -1.98 4.68
N GLN A 8 -8.67 -2.59 5.82
CA GLN A 8 -8.17 -1.85 6.98
C GLN A 8 -6.69 -1.49 6.83
N PRO A 9 -6.22 -0.37 7.42
CA PRO A 9 -4.81 -0.04 7.45
C PRO A 9 -4.03 -1.07 8.26
N GLY A 10 -2.87 -1.47 7.78
CA GLY A 10 -2.03 -2.50 8.38
C GLY A 10 -1.35 -3.35 7.32
N VAL A 11 -0.78 -4.48 7.74
CA VAL A 11 -0.22 -5.46 6.81
C VAL A 11 -1.37 -6.25 6.20
N LEU A 12 -1.53 -6.13 4.89
CA LEU A 12 -2.55 -6.86 4.14
C LEU A 12 -2.12 -8.33 3.97
N ASN A 13 -3.08 -9.24 4.06
CA ASN A 13 -2.86 -10.66 3.85
C ASN A 13 -4.01 -11.30 3.04
N GLY A 14 -3.76 -12.49 2.48
CA GLY A 14 -4.77 -13.28 1.78
C GLY A 14 -5.56 -12.50 0.72
N GLU A 15 -6.88 -12.51 0.86
CA GLU A 15 -7.81 -11.91 -0.10
C GLU A 15 -7.71 -10.37 -0.16
N ASP A 16 -7.28 -9.71 0.91
CA ASP A 16 -7.20 -8.25 0.95
C ASP A 16 -6.14 -7.72 -0.03
N VAL A 17 -5.05 -8.46 -0.24
CA VAL A 17 -4.05 -8.14 -1.28
C VAL A 17 -4.71 -8.15 -2.67
N VAL A 18 -5.55 -9.15 -2.96
CA VAL A 18 -6.23 -9.28 -4.25
C VAL A 18 -7.24 -8.14 -4.45
N LYS A 19 -7.97 -7.74 -3.40
CA LYS A 19 -8.90 -6.60 -3.45
C LYS A 19 -8.18 -5.30 -3.82
N VAL A 20 -7.01 -5.05 -3.21
CA VAL A 20 -6.22 -3.84 -3.51
C VAL A 20 -5.72 -3.86 -4.95
N TYR A 21 -5.25 -5.00 -5.48
CA TYR A 21 -4.85 -5.09 -6.89
C TYR A 21 -6.01 -4.87 -7.87
N LYS A 22 -7.18 -5.43 -7.60
CA LYS A 22 -8.38 -5.18 -8.42
C LYS A 22 -8.77 -3.71 -8.41
N TYR A 23 -8.79 -3.08 -7.23
CA TYR A 23 -9.07 -1.66 -7.12
C TYR A 23 -8.05 -0.81 -7.90
N ALA A 24 -6.76 -1.18 -7.84
CA ALA A 24 -5.70 -0.51 -8.58
C ALA A 24 -5.87 -0.63 -10.11
N GLN A 25 -6.26 -1.82 -10.59
CA GLN A 25 -6.59 -2.05 -12.00
C GLN A 25 -7.81 -1.22 -12.45
N GLU A 26 -8.89 -1.20 -11.66
CA GLU A 26 -10.11 -0.42 -11.95
C GLU A 26 -9.84 1.09 -12.00
N HIS A 27 -8.95 1.59 -11.14
CA HIS A 27 -8.61 3.01 -11.02
C HIS A 27 -7.34 3.42 -11.79
N ASN A 28 -6.78 2.52 -12.60
CA ASN A 28 -5.62 2.75 -13.45
C ASN A 28 -4.38 3.29 -12.73
N PHE A 29 -4.02 2.71 -11.57
CA PHE A 29 -2.77 3.05 -10.89
C PHE A 29 -1.96 1.80 -10.54
N ALA A 30 -0.67 2.01 -10.28
CA ALA A 30 0.25 0.99 -9.80
C ALA A 30 0.70 1.31 -8.37
N ILE A 31 1.16 0.27 -7.65
CA ILE A 31 1.61 0.40 -6.26
C ILE A 31 3.14 0.36 -6.24
N PRO A 32 3.82 1.38 -5.68
CA PRO A 32 5.27 1.35 -5.54
C PRO A 32 5.71 0.21 -4.62
N ALA A 33 6.73 -0.53 -5.05
CA ALA A 33 7.40 -1.54 -4.24
C ALA A 33 8.82 -1.07 -3.90
N VAL A 34 9.08 -0.81 -2.63
CA VAL A 34 10.31 -0.17 -2.16
C VAL A 34 11.16 -1.17 -1.38
N ASN A 35 12.40 -1.37 -1.83
CA ASN A 35 13.39 -2.16 -1.09
C ASN A 35 13.82 -1.44 0.18
N VAL A 36 13.80 -2.14 1.30
CA VAL A 36 14.20 -1.60 2.60
C VAL A 36 15.31 -2.42 3.24
N THR A 37 16.21 -1.76 3.97
CA THR A 37 17.37 -2.42 4.62
C THR A 37 17.49 -2.07 6.10
N SER A 38 16.67 -1.15 6.59
CA SER A 38 16.64 -0.70 7.98
C SER A 38 15.25 -0.22 8.40
N SER A 39 15.02 -0.09 9.71
CA SER A 39 13.83 0.54 10.26
C SER A 39 13.66 1.98 9.76
N SER A 40 14.75 2.73 9.57
CA SER A 40 14.71 4.09 9.05
C SER A 40 14.14 4.13 7.63
N THR A 41 14.54 3.20 6.76
CA THR A 41 14.04 3.14 5.37
C THR A 41 12.59 2.65 5.32
N VAL A 42 12.18 1.74 6.22
CA VAL A 42 10.76 1.34 6.35
C VAL A 42 9.90 2.53 6.76
N ASN A 43 10.33 3.29 7.78
CA ASN A 43 9.58 4.45 8.28
C ASN A 43 9.42 5.53 7.21
N ALA A 44 10.46 5.79 6.41
CA ALA A 44 10.39 6.76 5.31
C ALA A 44 9.35 6.34 4.24
N ALA A 45 9.34 5.06 3.85
CA ALA A 45 8.37 4.53 2.90
C ALA A 45 6.92 4.63 3.45
N LEU A 46 6.71 4.22 4.71
CA LEU A 46 5.40 4.30 5.36
C LEU A 46 4.92 5.75 5.54
N GLN A 47 5.81 6.68 5.88
CA GLN A 47 5.48 8.10 6.01
C GLN A 47 5.06 8.69 4.66
N ALA A 48 5.80 8.39 3.58
CA ALA A 48 5.46 8.87 2.25
C ALA A 48 4.06 8.38 1.83
N ALA A 49 3.78 7.08 2.01
CA ALA A 49 2.47 6.47 1.71
C ALA A 49 1.32 7.10 2.50
N ARG A 50 1.54 7.38 3.80
CA ARG A 50 0.57 8.08 4.66
C ARG A 50 0.28 9.49 4.14
N ASP A 51 1.33 10.25 3.83
CA ASP A 51 1.21 11.66 3.45
C ASP A 51 0.48 11.82 2.11
N ILE A 52 0.70 10.90 1.16
CA ILE A 52 0.00 10.87 -0.14
C ILE A 52 -1.30 10.04 -0.14
N LYS A 53 -1.65 9.42 0.99
CA LYS A 53 -2.85 8.60 1.18
C LYS A 53 -2.96 7.44 0.17
N SER A 54 -1.87 6.74 -0.10
CA SER A 54 -1.81 5.63 -1.06
C SER A 54 -1.36 4.32 -0.40
N PRO A 55 -1.64 3.15 -1.01
CA PRO A 55 -0.99 1.90 -0.63
C PRO A 55 0.50 1.92 -1.02
N ILE A 56 1.28 1.07 -0.37
CA ILE A 56 2.71 0.86 -0.67
C ILE A 56 3.08 -0.61 -0.39
N ILE A 57 4.04 -1.14 -1.15
CA ILE A 57 4.63 -2.47 -0.92
C ILE A 57 6.04 -2.26 -0.34
N ILE A 58 6.32 -2.95 0.76
CA ILE A 58 7.64 -3.01 1.39
C ILE A 58 8.27 -4.36 1.04
N GLN A 59 9.48 -4.36 0.48
CA GLN A 59 10.18 -5.57 0.03
C GLN A 59 11.67 -5.59 0.38
#